data_AF-A0A6J7GNL2-F1
#
_entry.id   AF-A0A6J7GNL2-F1
#
_cell.length_a   1.000
_cell.length_b   1.000
_cell.length_c   1.000
_cell.angle_alpha   90.00
_cell.angle_beta   90.00
_cell.angle_gamma   90.00
#
_symmetry.space_group_name_H-M   'P 1'
#
loop_
_entity.id
_entity.type
_entity.pdbx_description
1 polymer ?
#
loop_
_entity_poly.entity_id
_entity_poly.type
_entity_poly.pdbx_seq_one_letter_code
_entity_poly.pdbx_strand_id
1 'polypeptide(L)'
;MASEPHPVALVDHDDAAPGDGPAVDGDAVRRGAEPAPVGDGPSVDGAVDGGDAPTGTSTAVGTVRGRGARKKTGSASRGRRLFQHDRALGVRWVVGADEAGRGCLAGPLVAGAVLFDLERIGPQEVRALGALDDSKAHTAEERERLFAVVLRIAERVGSVSRCVEGLDGRGLHVTNLEALSTAARRVARPGALCLTDGFRVPDTGFDQRHVVGGDAKSAAIAAASIVAKVTRDRFMHRAAARLPAWGFDQHMGYGTTAHQDAIRRHGLSELHRRSFRAVAYEGWL
;
A
#
# COMPACT_ATOMS: atom_id res chain seq x y z
N MET A 1 -23.15 -29.23 7.49
CA MET A 1 -22.93 -28.37 8.67
C MET A 1 -22.26 -27.09 8.16
N ALA A 2 -22.99 -25.98 8.16
CA ALA A 2 -22.40 -24.68 7.81
C ALA A 2 -21.52 -24.25 9.00
N SER A 3 -20.21 -24.09 8.79
CA SER A 3 -19.33 -23.53 9.82
C SER A 3 -19.75 -22.08 10.07
N GLU A 4 -20.03 -21.72 11.32
CA GLU A 4 -20.24 -20.33 11.70
C GLU A 4 -19.05 -19.45 11.25
N PRO A 5 -19.28 -18.19 10.82
CA PRO A 5 -18.20 -17.30 10.47
C PRO A 5 -17.38 -16.99 11.74
N HIS A 6 -16.12 -17.44 11.78
CA HIS A 6 -15.19 -16.98 12.80
C HIS A 6 -15.03 -15.46 12.65
N PRO A 7 -15.21 -14.67 13.72
CA PRO A 7 -14.95 -13.24 13.66
C PRO A 7 -13.46 -13.04 13.36
N VAL A 8 -13.17 -12.47 12.19
CA VAL A 8 -11.80 -12.10 11.83
C VAL A 8 -11.43 -10.87 12.63
N ALA A 9 -10.56 -11.03 13.62
CA ALA A 9 -9.96 -9.91 14.31
C ALA A 9 -8.97 -9.21 13.36
N LEU A 10 -9.21 -7.94 13.07
CA LEU A 10 -8.21 -7.08 12.43
C LEU A 10 -7.09 -6.85 13.44
N VAL A 11 -5.89 -7.33 13.13
CA VAL A 11 -4.70 -7.08 13.96
C VAL A 11 -3.99 -5.84 13.45
N ASP A 12 -4.25 -4.71 14.10
CA ASP A 12 -3.58 -3.44 13.81
C ASP A 12 -2.37 -3.25 14.74
N HIS A 13 -1.32 -2.63 14.21
CA HIS A 13 -0.22 -2.14 15.02
C HIS A 13 0.31 -0.85 14.42
N ASP A 14 0.27 0.16 15.25
CA ASP A 14 0.88 1.45 14.99
C ASP A 14 2.19 1.50 15.78
N ASP A 15 3.27 1.95 15.13
CA ASP A 15 4.39 2.50 15.90
C ASP A 15 3.84 3.76 16.60
N ALA A 16 3.77 3.75 17.93
CA ALA A 16 3.35 4.92 18.69
C ALA A 16 4.27 6.11 18.34
N ALA A 17 3.67 7.24 17.97
CA ALA A 17 4.40 8.50 17.94
C ALA A 17 4.81 8.87 19.38
N PRO A 18 5.99 9.45 19.64
CA PRO A 18 6.33 9.93 20.96
C PRO A 18 5.32 11.03 21.34
N GLY A 19 4.42 10.72 22.28
CA GLY A 19 3.34 11.62 22.70
C GLY A 19 2.22 10.94 23.49
N ASP A 20 2.01 9.63 23.29
CA ASP A 20 1.06 8.84 24.09
C ASP A 20 1.78 7.71 24.82
N GLY A 21 2.12 7.94 26.09
CA GLY A 21 2.57 6.89 27.00
C GLY A 21 2.43 7.31 28.46
N PRO A 22 1.80 6.50 29.33
CA PRO A 22 1.94 6.68 30.77
C PRO A 22 3.33 6.19 31.22
N ALA A 23 3.88 6.89 32.20
CA ALA A 23 5.18 6.61 32.81
C ALA A 23 5.27 5.20 33.41
N VAL A 24 6.37 4.50 33.13
CA VAL A 24 6.98 3.50 34.04
C VAL A 24 8.49 3.43 33.82
N ASP A 25 9.20 3.50 34.94
CA ASP A 25 10.64 3.36 35.14
C ASP A 25 11.21 1.99 34.75
N GLY A 26 12.53 1.94 34.51
CA GLY A 26 13.35 0.83 35.01
C GLY A 26 14.22 0.05 34.02
N ASP A 27 15.33 0.68 33.61
CA ASP A 27 16.70 0.16 33.54
C ASP A 27 17.03 -1.19 32.82
N ALA A 28 17.81 -1.10 31.73
CA ALA A 28 18.84 -2.09 31.39
C ALA A 28 19.89 -1.51 30.40
N VAL A 29 21.05 -1.18 30.96
CA VAL A 29 22.29 -0.76 30.30
C VAL A 29 22.87 -1.84 29.38
N ARG A 30 23.40 -1.46 28.18
CA ARG A 30 24.82 -1.66 27.73
C ARG A 30 25.08 -1.29 26.25
N ARG A 31 26.04 -0.35 26.07
CA ARG A 31 27.22 -0.27 25.16
C ARG A 31 27.12 -0.99 23.80
N GLY A 32 27.39 -0.41 22.62
CA GLY A 32 28.35 0.63 22.25
C GLY A 32 29.31 0.03 21.19
N ALA A 33 29.23 0.48 19.94
CA ALA A 33 30.25 0.26 18.90
C ALA A 33 30.10 1.28 17.76
N GLU A 34 31.20 1.97 17.46
CA GLU A 34 31.38 3.06 16.49
C GLU A 34 31.47 2.59 15.02
N PRO A 35 31.30 3.50 14.03
CA PRO A 35 31.28 3.20 12.60
C PRO A 35 32.64 3.42 11.91
N ALA A 36 32.83 2.79 10.74
CA ALA A 36 33.93 3.07 9.82
C ALA A 36 33.50 2.75 8.36
N PRO A 37 34.21 3.23 7.32
CA PRO A 37 34.20 4.61 6.85
C PRO A 37 33.79 4.74 5.37
N VAL A 38 33.60 6.00 4.95
CA VAL A 38 33.26 6.49 3.61
C VAL A 38 34.44 6.31 2.64
N GLY A 39 34.14 5.88 1.40
CA GLY A 39 35.10 5.81 0.29
C GLY A 39 34.64 6.66 -0.90
N ASP A 40 35.52 7.55 -1.34
CA ASP A 40 35.36 8.51 -2.44
C ASP A 40 35.58 7.89 -3.84
N GLY A 41 34.74 8.35 -4.79
CA GLY A 41 35.07 8.61 -6.20
C GLY A 41 35.06 7.43 -7.21
N PRO A 42 35.08 7.71 -8.54
CA PRO A 42 35.10 9.01 -9.21
C PRO A 42 33.95 9.25 -10.20
N SER A 43 33.77 10.54 -10.49
CA SER A 43 32.97 11.15 -11.55
C SER A 43 33.47 10.78 -12.96
N VAL A 44 32.53 10.53 -13.88
CA VAL A 44 32.75 10.60 -15.33
C VAL A 44 31.56 11.26 -16.01
N ASP A 45 31.66 12.58 -16.19
CA ASP A 45 30.77 13.35 -17.07
C ASP A 45 31.29 13.28 -18.50
N GLY A 46 30.42 12.86 -19.42
CA GLY A 46 30.61 12.92 -20.87
C GLY A 46 29.30 13.32 -21.54
N ALA A 47 29.15 14.61 -21.85
CA ALA A 47 28.30 15.10 -22.94
C ALA A 47 28.96 14.71 -24.28
N VAL A 48 28.32 14.52 -25.43
CA VAL A 48 27.34 15.35 -26.16
C VAL A 48 26.76 14.48 -27.30
N ASP A 49 25.44 14.56 -27.59
CA ASP A 49 24.81 14.64 -28.93
C ASP A 49 23.27 14.54 -28.72
N GLY A 50 22.38 15.39 -29.21
CA GLY A 50 22.43 16.22 -30.41
C GLY A 50 21.64 15.56 -31.54
N GLY A 51 20.30 15.55 -31.50
CA GLY A 51 19.53 15.03 -32.64
C GLY A 51 18.02 14.87 -32.45
N ASP A 52 17.29 15.72 -33.18
CA ASP A 52 15.99 15.52 -33.84
C ASP A 52 14.66 15.41 -33.06
N ALA A 53 13.92 16.52 -33.16
CA ALA A 53 12.47 16.55 -33.23
C ALA A 53 12.00 16.15 -34.64
N PRO A 54 10.79 15.59 -34.77
CA PRO A 54 9.90 16.15 -35.78
C PRO A 54 8.49 16.43 -35.25
N THR A 55 8.01 17.59 -35.68
CA THR A 55 6.67 18.15 -35.63
C THR A 55 5.68 17.27 -36.41
N GLY A 56 4.63 16.80 -35.74
CA GLY A 56 3.49 16.13 -36.35
C GLY A 56 2.25 17.03 -36.36
N THR A 57 1.94 17.61 -37.52
CA THR A 57 0.63 18.20 -37.83
C THR A 57 -0.17 17.21 -38.68
N SER A 58 -1.33 16.77 -38.19
CA SER A 58 -2.41 16.29 -39.06
C SER A 58 -3.76 16.32 -38.34
N THR A 59 -4.59 17.27 -38.76
CA THR A 59 -6.03 17.36 -38.56
C THR A 59 -6.75 16.31 -39.41
N ALA A 60 -7.57 15.47 -38.78
CA ALA A 60 -8.58 14.67 -39.49
C ALA A 60 -9.88 14.63 -38.67
N VAL A 61 -10.90 15.29 -39.23
CA VAL A 61 -12.30 15.26 -38.80
C VAL A 61 -12.91 13.91 -39.22
N GLY A 62 -13.54 13.21 -38.28
CA GLY A 62 -14.11 11.87 -38.53
C GLY A 62 -15.30 11.55 -37.63
N THR A 63 -16.49 11.88 -38.15
CA THR A 63 -17.81 11.24 -37.95
C THR A 63 -18.13 10.53 -36.62
N VAL A 64 -19.06 11.12 -35.86
CA VAL A 64 -19.71 10.51 -34.69
C VAL A 64 -20.68 9.41 -35.16
N ARG A 65 -20.31 8.15 -34.93
CA ARG A 65 -21.27 7.01 -34.94
C ARG A 65 -21.55 6.62 -33.49
N GLY A 66 -22.83 6.65 -33.13
CA GLY A 66 -23.33 6.33 -31.79
C GLY A 66 -22.86 4.95 -31.32
N ARG A 67 -22.18 4.93 -30.16
CA ARG A 67 -21.85 3.68 -29.46
C ARG A 67 -23.01 3.32 -28.55
N GLY A 68 -23.71 2.25 -28.92
CA GLY A 68 -24.66 1.56 -28.04
C GLY A 68 -23.98 1.15 -26.73
N ALA A 69 -24.72 1.26 -25.64
CA ALA A 69 -24.29 0.91 -24.30
C ALA A 69 -23.83 -0.56 -24.22
N ARG A 70 -22.53 -0.79 -24.03
CA ARG A 70 -21.98 -2.12 -23.72
C ARG A 70 -22.40 -2.52 -22.29
N LYS A 71 -23.13 -3.62 -22.16
CA LYS A 71 -23.45 -4.25 -20.87
C LYS A 71 -22.16 -4.59 -20.10
N LYS A 72 -22.10 -4.22 -18.81
CA LYS A 72 -21.00 -4.48 -17.85
C LYS A 72 -20.87 -5.96 -17.48
N THR A 73 -20.47 -6.83 -18.42
CA THR A 73 -20.21 -8.27 -18.15
C THR A 73 -18.76 -8.56 -17.72
N GLY A 74 -17.95 -7.53 -17.47
CA GLY A 74 -16.50 -7.65 -17.37
C GLY A 74 -15.91 -7.96 -15.99
N SER A 75 -16.61 -7.74 -14.87
CA SER A 75 -16.00 -7.85 -13.51
C SER A 75 -15.96 -9.30 -12.99
N ALA A 76 -17.07 -10.04 -13.11
CA ALA A 76 -17.14 -11.43 -12.62
C ALA A 76 -16.13 -12.37 -13.29
N SER A 77 -15.73 -12.08 -14.54
CA SER A 77 -14.74 -12.89 -15.27
C SER A 77 -13.30 -12.66 -14.79
N ARG A 78 -13.01 -11.56 -14.08
CA ARG A 78 -11.65 -11.22 -13.64
C ARG A 78 -11.36 -11.57 -12.19
N GLY A 79 -12.29 -11.38 -11.27
CA GLY A 79 -12.14 -11.93 -9.92
C GLY A 79 -11.90 -13.44 -9.94
N ARG A 80 -12.51 -14.14 -10.91
CA ARG A 80 -12.21 -15.54 -11.21
C ARG A 80 -10.74 -15.77 -11.61
N ARG A 81 -10.12 -14.87 -12.38
CA ARG A 81 -8.69 -14.98 -12.77
C ARG A 81 -7.76 -14.78 -11.59
N LEU A 82 -8.05 -13.82 -10.71
CA LEU A 82 -7.24 -13.59 -9.50
C LEU A 82 -7.19 -14.84 -8.62
N PHE A 83 -8.36 -15.45 -8.34
CA PHE A 83 -8.40 -16.70 -7.58
C PHE A 83 -7.87 -17.91 -8.35
N GLN A 84 -7.94 -17.92 -9.69
CA GLN A 84 -7.29 -18.96 -10.50
C GLN A 84 -5.77 -18.90 -10.36
N HIS A 85 -5.18 -17.70 -10.35
CA HIS A 85 -3.75 -17.51 -10.10
C HIS A 85 -3.36 -18.08 -8.73
N ASP A 86 -4.07 -17.67 -7.67
CA ASP A 86 -3.76 -18.12 -6.31
C ASP A 86 -3.91 -19.65 -6.17
N ARG A 87 -4.95 -20.24 -6.77
CA ARG A 87 -5.15 -21.70 -6.77
C ARG A 87 -4.09 -22.46 -7.58
N ALA A 88 -3.57 -21.88 -8.65
CA ALA A 88 -2.52 -22.50 -9.46
C ALA A 88 -1.19 -22.65 -8.69
N LEU A 89 -1.03 -21.98 -7.55
CA LEU A 89 0.13 -22.13 -6.67
C LEU A 89 0.16 -23.50 -5.96
N GLY A 90 -0.95 -24.23 -5.93
CA GLY A 90 -1.02 -25.59 -5.37
C GLY A 90 -0.97 -25.65 -3.85
N VAL A 91 -1.26 -24.54 -3.16
CA VAL A 91 -1.29 -24.44 -1.69
C VAL A 91 -2.69 -24.09 -1.20
N ARG A 92 -3.03 -24.50 0.02
CA ARG A 92 -4.31 -24.15 0.66
C ARG A 92 -4.34 -22.71 1.17
N TRP A 93 -3.25 -22.30 1.84
CA TRP A 93 -3.15 -21.04 2.56
C TRP A 93 -2.32 -20.05 1.75
N VAL A 94 -2.94 -18.96 1.32
CA VAL A 94 -2.24 -17.90 0.58
C VAL A 94 -2.35 -16.60 1.36
N VAL A 95 -1.21 -16.01 1.68
CA VAL A 95 -1.12 -14.66 2.22
C VAL A 95 -0.80 -13.70 1.09
N GLY A 96 -1.53 -12.60 0.99
CA GLY A 96 -1.16 -11.47 0.16
C GLY A 96 -0.75 -10.30 1.05
N ALA A 97 0.23 -9.52 0.61
CA ALA A 97 0.65 -8.29 1.24
C ALA A 97 0.95 -7.21 0.19
N ASP A 98 0.51 -5.99 0.50
CA ASP A 98 0.70 -4.79 -0.33
C ASP A 98 0.75 -3.54 0.56
N GLU A 99 1.24 -2.42 0.02
CA GLU A 99 1.36 -1.15 0.73
C GLU A 99 0.50 -0.02 0.15
N ALA A 100 0.19 0.95 1.00
CA ALA A 100 -0.38 2.24 0.62
C ALA A 100 0.48 3.38 1.16
N GLY A 101 0.62 4.42 0.34
CA GLY A 101 1.28 5.66 0.76
C GLY A 101 2.77 5.74 0.49
N ARG A 102 3.38 4.81 -0.25
CA ARG A 102 4.82 4.83 -0.54
C ARG A 102 5.30 6.15 -1.15
N GLY A 103 4.55 6.70 -2.11
CA GLY A 103 4.87 7.96 -2.81
C GLY A 103 4.26 9.23 -2.22
N CYS A 104 3.67 9.19 -1.02
CA CYS A 104 3.07 10.37 -0.40
C CYS A 104 4.13 11.25 0.26
N LEU A 105 3.94 12.58 0.20
CA LEU A 105 4.76 13.54 0.92
C LEU A 105 4.40 13.60 2.42
N ALA A 106 3.16 13.24 2.77
CA ALA A 106 2.69 13.26 4.15
C ALA A 106 1.95 11.99 4.57
N GLY A 107 1.95 11.73 5.87
CA GLY A 107 1.28 10.62 6.53
C GLY A 107 2.07 9.32 6.52
N PRO A 108 1.57 8.29 7.23
CA PRO A 108 2.28 7.03 7.41
C PRO A 108 2.37 6.23 6.10
N LEU A 109 3.28 5.28 6.11
CA LEU A 109 3.27 4.13 5.22
C LEU A 109 2.47 3.02 5.88
N VAL A 110 1.50 2.44 5.16
CA VAL A 110 0.65 1.37 5.71
C VAL A 110 0.80 0.14 4.84
N ALA A 111 1.16 -0.99 5.44
CA ALA A 111 1.10 -2.31 4.81
C ALA A 111 -0.16 -3.04 5.27
N GLY A 112 -0.87 -3.65 4.33
CA GLY A 112 -1.99 -4.55 4.59
C GLY A 112 -1.58 -5.99 4.30
N ALA A 113 -2.17 -6.95 5.03
CA ALA A 113 -2.00 -8.36 4.73
C ALA A 113 -3.32 -9.14 4.91
N VAL A 114 -3.55 -10.10 4.03
CA VAL A 114 -4.77 -10.93 4.01
C VAL A 114 -4.38 -12.38 3.82
N LEU A 115 -4.87 -13.26 4.69
CA LEU A 115 -4.79 -14.71 4.53
C LEU A 115 -6.10 -15.26 3.98
N PHE A 116 -6.04 -16.00 2.88
CA PHE A 116 -7.17 -16.79 2.36
C PHE A 116 -6.98 -18.29 2.60
N ASP A 117 -8.07 -18.96 2.99
CA ASP A 117 -8.23 -20.41 2.89
C ASP A 117 -8.85 -20.76 1.54
N LEU A 118 -8.03 -21.14 0.56
CA LEU A 118 -8.49 -21.39 -0.81
C LEU A 118 -9.46 -22.58 -0.91
N GLU A 119 -9.46 -23.49 0.06
CA GLU A 119 -10.41 -24.61 0.13
C GLU A 119 -11.81 -24.16 0.59
N ARG A 120 -11.89 -23.08 1.39
CA ARG A 120 -13.17 -22.51 1.86
C ARG A 120 -13.74 -21.45 0.93
N ILE A 121 -12.93 -20.90 0.02
CA ILE A 121 -13.38 -19.91 -0.95
C ILE A 121 -14.13 -20.62 -2.09
N GLY A 122 -15.46 -20.51 -2.08
CA GLY A 122 -16.34 -21.06 -3.09
C GLY A 122 -16.75 -20.03 -4.16
N PRO A 123 -17.66 -20.41 -5.08
CA PRO A 123 -18.15 -19.51 -6.12
C PRO A 123 -18.86 -18.26 -5.59
N GLN A 124 -19.43 -18.32 -4.39
CA GLN A 124 -20.12 -17.18 -3.77
C GLN A 124 -19.11 -16.11 -3.30
N GLU A 125 -18.04 -16.53 -2.64
CA GLU A 125 -16.96 -15.68 -2.17
C GLU A 125 -16.22 -15.05 -3.35
N VAL A 126 -15.91 -15.85 -4.39
CA VAL A 126 -15.28 -15.35 -5.63
C VAL A 126 -16.15 -14.27 -6.30
N ARG A 127 -17.48 -14.44 -6.30
CA ARG A 127 -18.39 -13.40 -6.82
C ARG A 127 -18.41 -12.15 -5.95
N ALA A 128 -18.46 -12.31 -4.63
CA ALA A 128 -18.47 -11.19 -3.70
C ALA A 128 -17.19 -10.34 -3.79
N LEU A 129 -16.05 -10.99 -4.04
CA LEU A 129 -14.74 -10.36 -4.26
C LEU A 129 -14.45 -10.08 -5.75
N GLY A 130 -15.46 -10.17 -6.61
CA GLY A 130 -15.30 -10.04 -8.07
C GLY A 130 -14.81 -8.67 -8.54
N ALA A 131 -14.84 -7.66 -7.67
CA ALA A 131 -14.38 -6.32 -7.98
C ALA A 131 -12.93 -6.03 -7.54
N LEU A 132 -12.23 -6.92 -6.82
CA LEU A 132 -10.86 -6.69 -6.31
C LEU A 132 -9.83 -6.19 -7.36
N ASP A 133 -10.02 -6.55 -8.64
CA ASP A 133 -9.10 -6.31 -9.76
C ASP A 133 -9.03 -4.84 -10.25
N ASP A 134 -9.66 -3.87 -9.58
CA ASP A 134 -9.73 -2.48 -10.06
C ASP A 134 -9.53 -1.43 -8.94
N SER A 135 -8.63 -1.71 -8.00
CA SER A 135 -8.37 -0.87 -6.81
C SER A 135 -8.09 0.61 -7.14
N LYS A 136 -7.54 0.88 -8.33
CA LYS A 136 -7.21 2.22 -8.85
C LYS A 136 -8.39 2.92 -9.54
N ALA A 137 -9.39 2.20 -10.05
CA ALA A 137 -10.63 2.81 -10.55
C ALA A 137 -11.78 2.81 -9.53
N HIS A 138 -11.60 2.16 -8.38
CA HIS A 138 -12.60 2.22 -7.31
C HIS A 138 -12.71 3.63 -6.72
N THR A 139 -13.94 4.03 -6.50
CA THR A 139 -14.28 5.14 -5.60
C THR A 139 -13.92 4.79 -4.14
N ALA A 140 -13.81 5.80 -3.28
CA ALA A 140 -13.59 5.57 -1.84
C ALA A 140 -14.69 4.70 -1.23
N GLU A 141 -15.94 4.92 -1.62
CA GLU A 141 -17.09 4.15 -1.15
C GLU A 141 -17.04 2.67 -1.60
N GLU A 142 -16.63 2.40 -2.85
CA GLU A 142 -16.45 1.03 -3.33
C GLU A 142 -15.33 0.30 -2.58
N ARG A 143 -14.22 1.00 -2.27
CA ARG A 143 -13.15 0.42 -1.44
C ARG A 143 -13.63 0.08 -0.04
N GLU A 144 -14.42 0.95 0.59
CA GLU A 144 -15.00 0.71 1.91
C GLU A 144 -15.94 -0.53 1.91
N ARG A 145 -16.77 -0.66 0.88
CA ARG A 145 -17.61 -1.85 0.68
C ARG A 145 -16.76 -3.11 0.49
N LEU A 146 -15.72 -3.05 -0.32
CA LEU A 146 -14.81 -4.16 -0.55
C LEU A 146 -14.03 -4.54 0.71
N PHE A 147 -13.59 -3.57 1.49
CA PHE A 147 -12.91 -3.79 2.77
C PHE A 147 -13.78 -4.63 3.71
N ALA A 148 -15.06 -4.29 3.85
CA ALA A 148 -16.00 -5.07 4.65
C ALA A 148 -16.18 -6.51 4.12
N VAL A 149 -16.22 -6.69 2.79
CA VAL A 149 -16.31 -8.02 2.17
C VAL A 149 -15.03 -8.83 2.40
N VAL A 150 -13.84 -8.22 2.31
CA VAL A 150 -12.56 -8.85 2.60
C VAL A 150 -12.51 -9.34 4.05
N LEU A 151 -12.86 -8.47 5.02
CA LEU A 151 -12.89 -8.85 6.44
C LEU A 151 -13.82 -10.04 6.72
N ARG A 152 -14.93 -10.16 5.99
CA ARG A 152 -15.88 -11.27 6.17
C ARG A 152 -15.39 -12.60 5.59
N ILE A 153 -14.62 -12.56 4.49
CA ILE A 153 -14.24 -13.76 3.72
C ILE A 153 -12.86 -14.27 4.09
N ALA A 154 -11.93 -13.37 4.40
CA ALA A 154 -10.57 -13.73 4.76
C ALA A 154 -10.54 -14.62 6.00
N GLU A 155 -9.55 -15.49 6.09
CA GLU A 155 -9.28 -16.24 7.32
C GLU A 155 -8.67 -15.31 8.38
N ARG A 156 -7.73 -14.44 7.96
CA ARG A 156 -7.10 -13.42 8.80
C ARG A 156 -6.82 -12.17 8.00
N VAL A 157 -6.90 -11.01 8.66
CA VAL A 157 -6.52 -9.71 8.09
C VAL A 157 -5.70 -8.96 9.12
N GLY A 158 -4.66 -8.26 8.65
CA GLY A 158 -3.80 -7.45 9.50
C GLY A 158 -3.33 -6.21 8.76
N SER A 159 -2.95 -5.20 9.53
CA SER A 159 -2.30 -4.02 8.99
C SER A 159 -1.14 -3.58 9.88
N VAL A 160 -0.16 -2.91 9.28
CA VAL A 160 1.01 -2.34 9.95
C VAL A 160 1.18 -0.91 9.45
N SER A 161 1.16 0.04 10.38
CA SER A 161 1.41 1.44 10.10
C SER A 161 2.79 1.84 10.58
N ARG A 162 3.51 2.62 9.76
CA ARG A 162 4.81 3.20 10.08
C ARG A 162 4.74 4.70 10.02
N CYS A 163 5.02 5.34 11.15
CA CYS A 163 4.97 6.77 11.32
C CYS A 163 6.07 7.46 10.48
N VAL A 164 5.90 8.77 10.30
CA VAL A 164 6.77 9.61 9.48
C VAL A 164 8.18 9.67 10.06
N GLU A 165 8.30 9.82 11.38
CA GLU A 165 9.59 9.89 12.08
C GLU A 165 10.41 8.61 11.88
N GLY A 166 9.81 7.44 12.11
CA GLY A 166 10.48 6.16 11.90
C GLY A 166 10.81 5.87 10.44
N LEU A 167 10.02 6.41 9.50
CA LEU A 167 10.26 6.31 8.06
C LEU A 167 11.44 7.21 7.64
N ASP A 168 11.46 8.46 8.09
CA ASP A 168 12.54 9.41 7.81
C ASP A 168 13.87 8.95 8.40
N GLY A 169 13.87 8.35 9.60
CA GLY A 169 15.08 7.86 10.25
C GLY A 169 15.69 6.58 9.65
N ARG A 170 14.87 5.70 9.05
CA ARG A 170 15.34 4.40 8.50
C ARG A 170 15.38 4.35 6.97
N GLY A 171 14.71 5.28 6.31
CA GLY A 171 14.52 5.29 4.86
C GLY A 171 13.28 4.51 4.40
N LEU A 172 12.67 5.00 3.32
CA LEU A 172 11.41 4.49 2.78
C LEU A 172 11.46 3.01 2.40
N HIS A 173 12.51 2.58 1.70
CA HIS A 173 12.57 1.21 1.18
C HIS A 173 12.67 0.18 2.30
N VAL A 174 13.56 0.41 3.27
CA VAL A 174 13.74 -0.45 4.45
C VAL A 174 12.45 -0.51 5.26
N THR A 175 11.83 0.65 5.50
CA THR A 175 10.55 0.74 6.23
C THR A 175 9.43 -0.02 5.51
N ASN A 176 9.38 0.03 4.17
CA ASN A 176 8.38 -0.70 3.38
C ASN A 176 8.54 -2.22 3.49
N LEU A 177 9.77 -2.72 3.32
CA LEU A 177 10.04 -4.15 3.41
C LEU A 177 9.73 -4.69 4.81
N GLU A 178 10.09 -3.95 5.86
CA GLU A 178 9.77 -4.34 7.23
C GLU A 178 8.25 -4.34 7.48
N ALA A 179 7.52 -3.30 7.05
CA ALA A 179 6.08 -3.23 7.23
C ALA A 179 5.35 -4.40 6.53
N LEU A 180 5.73 -4.70 5.27
CA LEU A 180 5.20 -5.85 4.52
C LEU A 180 5.52 -7.18 5.22
N SER A 181 6.76 -7.35 5.70
CA SER A 181 7.19 -8.57 6.41
C SER A 181 6.36 -8.77 7.68
N THR A 182 6.24 -7.72 8.48
CA THR A 182 5.50 -7.74 9.74
C THR A 182 4.00 -7.97 9.52
N ALA A 183 3.39 -7.35 8.51
CA ALA A 183 1.98 -7.56 8.18
C ALA A 183 1.73 -9.02 7.75
N ALA A 184 2.54 -9.54 6.82
CA ALA A 184 2.42 -10.91 6.33
C ALA A 184 2.59 -11.94 7.45
N ARG A 185 3.61 -11.79 8.31
CA ARG A 185 3.88 -12.70 9.43
C ARG A 185 2.72 -12.84 10.41
N ARG A 186 2.01 -11.74 10.69
CA ARG A 186 0.91 -11.74 11.66
C ARG A 186 -0.31 -12.52 11.20
N VAL A 187 -0.57 -12.51 9.90
CA VAL A 187 -1.71 -13.23 9.32
C VAL A 187 -1.33 -14.64 8.89
N ALA A 188 -0.05 -14.89 8.59
CA ALA A 188 0.43 -16.19 8.16
C ALA A 188 0.23 -17.30 9.21
N ARG A 189 0.25 -18.54 8.73
CA ARG A 189 0.12 -19.77 9.52
C ARG A 189 0.94 -20.90 8.86
N PRO A 190 1.23 -22.01 9.56
CA PRO A 190 1.97 -23.12 8.99
C PRO A 190 1.38 -23.60 7.66
N GLY A 191 2.25 -23.78 6.66
CA GLY A 191 1.86 -24.18 5.29
C GLY A 191 1.34 -23.03 4.41
N ALA A 192 1.45 -21.77 4.84
CA ALA A 192 1.11 -20.62 4.03
C ALA A 192 2.22 -20.24 3.04
N LEU A 193 1.80 -19.84 1.84
CA LEU A 193 2.64 -19.16 0.85
C LEU A 193 2.34 -17.65 0.88
N CYS A 194 3.35 -16.85 1.17
CA CYS A 194 3.29 -15.39 1.22
C CYS A 194 3.60 -14.77 -0.15
N LEU A 195 2.68 -13.95 -0.64
CA LEU A 195 2.80 -13.21 -1.88
C LEU A 195 2.90 -11.71 -1.59
N THR A 196 3.89 -11.05 -2.16
CA THR A 196 4.14 -9.61 -1.99
C THR A 196 4.13 -8.92 -3.35
N ASP A 197 3.55 -7.72 -3.45
CA ASP A 197 3.63 -6.93 -4.68
C ASP A 197 5.03 -6.30 -4.84
N GLY A 198 5.62 -6.49 -6.02
CA GLY A 198 6.83 -5.77 -6.46
C GLY A 198 8.15 -6.19 -5.82
N PHE A 199 8.21 -6.43 -4.52
CA PHE A 199 9.47 -6.63 -3.79
C PHE A 199 9.59 -7.99 -3.12
N ARG A 200 10.80 -8.54 -3.13
CA ARG A 200 11.17 -9.64 -2.22
C ARG A 200 11.28 -9.06 -0.82
N VAL A 201 10.56 -9.65 0.12
CA VAL A 201 10.55 -9.24 1.52
C VAL A 201 11.43 -10.20 2.33
N PRO A 202 12.33 -9.71 3.20
CA PRO A 202 13.13 -10.58 4.06
C PRO A 202 12.33 -11.10 5.27
N ASP A 203 12.76 -12.26 5.79
CA ASP A 203 12.48 -12.74 7.14
C ASP A 203 11.00 -12.91 7.54
N THR A 204 10.17 -13.43 6.63
CA THR A 204 8.78 -13.80 6.96
C THR A 204 8.70 -15.12 7.75
N GLY A 205 9.69 -16.00 7.67
CA GLY A 205 9.62 -17.33 8.30
C GLY A 205 8.62 -18.29 7.61
N PHE A 206 8.10 -17.89 6.45
CA PHE A 206 7.18 -18.67 5.61
C PHE A 206 7.69 -18.69 4.16
N ASP A 207 7.18 -19.62 3.37
CA ASP A 207 7.47 -19.65 1.94
C ASP A 207 6.97 -18.36 1.29
N GLN A 208 7.75 -17.80 0.36
CA GLN A 208 7.44 -16.50 -0.21
C GLN A 208 7.75 -16.36 -1.69
N ARG A 209 6.92 -15.56 -2.38
CA ARG A 209 7.11 -15.16 -3.79
C ARG A 209 6.75 -13.69 -3.96
N HIS A 210 7.59 -12.95 -4.65
CA HIS A 210 7.22 -11.61 -5.09
C HIS A 210 6.53 -11.71 -6.45
N VAL A 211 5.49 -10.91 -6.64
CA VAL A 211 4.71 -10.87 -7.88
C VAL A 211 4.70 -9.42 -8.37
N VAL A 212 5.32 -9.16 -9.52
CA VAL A 212 5.30 -7.82 -10.12
C VAL A 212 3.90 -7.48 -10.62
N GLY A 213 3.30 -6.40 -10.11
CA GLY A 213 1.90 -6.04 -10.38
C GLY A 213 0.97 -7.10 -9.81
N GLY A 214 1.24 -7.49 -8.57
CA GLY A 214 0.55 -8.55 -7.86
C GLY A 214 -0.91 -8.22 -7.60
N ASP A 215 -1.25 -6.94 -7.39
CA ASP A 215 -2.62 -6.42 -7.23
C ASP A 215 -3.55 -6.83 -8.39
N ALA A 216 -3.02 -6.90 -9.61
CA ALA A 216 -3.76 -7.30 -10.82
C ALA A 216 -3.69 -8.80 -11.13
N LYS A 217 -3.01 -9.60 -10.30
CA LYS A 217 -2.74 -11.03 -10.56
C LYS A 217 -3.23 -11.96 -9.47
N SER A 218 -3.07 -11.57 -8.20
CA SER A 218 -3.40 -12.38 -7.03
C SER A 218 -4.58 -11.79 -6.28
N ALA A 219 -5.56 -12.62 -5.90
CA ALA A 219 -6.71 -12.16 -5.14
C ALA A 219 -6.27 -11.75 -3.73
N ALA A 220 -5.33 -12.49 -3.15
CA ALA A 220 -4.78 -12.18 -1.84
C ALA A 220 -4.05 -10.82 -1.83
N ILE A 221 -3.20 -10.53 -2.83
CA ILE A 221 -2.52 -9.22 -2.91
C ILE A 221 -3.54 -8.10 -3.15
N ALA A 222 -4.49 -8.28 -4.07
CA ALA A 222 -5.54 -7.29 -4.33
C ALA A 222 -6.35 -6.96 -3.07
N ALA A 223 -6.70 -7.97 -2.27
CA ALA A 223 -7.40 -7.79 -1.00
C ALA A 223 -6.52 -7.04 0.02
N ALA A 224 -5.23 -7.36 0.11
CA ALA A 224 -4.28 -6.66 0.96
C ALA A 224 -4.12 -5.18 0.57
N SER A 225 -4.13 -4.86 -0.74
CA SER A 225 -4.12 -3.50 -1.27
C SER A 225 -5.32 -2.68 -0.77
N ILE A 226 -6.52 -3.28 -0.81
CA ILE A 226 -7.73 -2.64 -0.28
C ILE A 226 -7.59 -2.36 1.22
N VAL A 227 -7.08 -3.33 1.99
CA VAL A 227 -6.85 -3.16 3.44
C VAL A 227 -5.87 -2.02 3.70
N ALA A 228 -4.71 -2.02 3.06
CA ALA A 228 -3.71 -0.97 3.20
C ALA A 228 -4.28 0.41 2.85
N LYS A 229 -4.99 0.51 1.72
CA LYS A 229 -5.52 1.77 1.20
C LYS A 229 -6.62 2.35 2.07
N VAL A 230 -7.59 1.54 2.49
CA VAL A 230 -8.71 2.00 3.35
C VAL A 230 -8.19 2.40 4.72
N THR A 231 -7.32 1.59 5.33
CA THR A 231 -6.72 1.92 6.63
C THR A 231 -5.95 3.24 6.56
N ARG A 232 -5.14 3.44 5.51
CA ARG A 232 -4.39 4.69 5.33
C ARG A 232 -5.29 5.90 5.06
N ASP A 233 -6.26 5.78 4.17
CA ASP A 233 -7.15 6.90 3.83
C ASP A 233 -7.97 7.34 5.05
N ARG A 234 -8.45 6.40 5.87
CA ARG A 234 -9.09 6.70 7.17
C ARG A 234 -8.16 7.46 8.12
N PHE A 235 -6.86 7.10 8.18
CA PHE A 235 -5.88 7.88 8.95
C PHE A 235 -5.79 9.31 8.42
N MET A 236 -5.66 9.51 7.10
CA MET A 236 -5.52 10.83 6.50
C MET A 236 -6.77 11.71 6.71
N HIS A 237 -7.97 11.12 6.67
CA HIS A 237 -9.20 11.84 7.01
C HIS A 237 -9.22 12.33 8.46
N ARG A 238 -8.80 11.49 9.41
CA ARG A 238 -8.67 11.90 10.83
C ARG A 238 -7.60 12.98 11.01
N ALA A 239 -6.49 12.86 10.29
CA ALA A 239 -5.44 13.87 10.28
C ALA A 239 -5.95 15.21 9.74
N ALA A 240 -6.76 15.22 8.68
CA ALA A 240 -7.34 16.43 8.12
C ALA A 240 -8.22 17.19 9.12
N ALA A 241 -8.96 16.48 9.98
CA ALA A 241 -9.74 17.11 11.04
C ALA A 241 -8.86 17.83 12.07
N ARG A 242 -7.65 17.31 12.33
CA ARG A 242 -6.66 17.92 13.26
C ARG A 242 -5.82 19.01 12.60
N LEU A 243 -5.52 18.84 11.30
CA LEU A 243 -4.62 19.68 10.51
C LEU A 243 -5.35 20.20 9.25
N PRO A 244 -6.43 21.00 9.41
CA PRO A 244 -7.34 21.34 8.31
C PRO A 244 -6.68 22.20 7.22
N ALA A 245 -5.64 22.96 7.56
CA ALA A 245 -4.94 23.84 6.62
C ALA A 245 -4.25 23.10 5.46
N TRP A 246 -3.97 21.81 5.61
CA TRP A 246 -3.23 21.02 4.61
C TRP A 246 -4.10 20.23 3.64
N GLY A 247 -5.43 20.12 3.83
CA GLY A 247 -6.32 19.44 2.88
C GLY A 247 -6.08 17.93 2.72
N PHE A 248 -5.59 17.26 3.76
CA PHE A 248 -5.20 15.84 3.71
C PHE A 248 -6.32 14.87 3.33
N ASP A 249 -7.58 15.22 3.56
CA ASP A 249 -8.78 14.47 3.18
C ASP A 249 -9.07 14.49 1.67
N GLN A 250 -8.43 15.38 0.90
CA GLN A 250 -8.65 15.49 -0.54
C GLN A 250 -7.58 14.73 -1.32
N HIS A 251 -6.31 14.94 -0.96
CA HIS A 251 -5.18 14.36 -1.68
C HIS A 251 -4.45 13.26 -0.90
N MET A 252 -4.89 12.89 0.31
CA MET A 252 -4.33 11.79 1.11
C MET A 252 -2.81 11.89 1.32
N GLY A 253 -2.26 13.10 1.34
CA GLY A 253 -0.82 13.34 1.43
C GLY A 253 0.00 13.11 0.15
N TYR A 254 -0.61 12.78 -0.99
CA TYR A 254 0.09 12.75 -2.29
C TYR A 254 0.51 14.16 -2.72
N GLY A 255 1.64 14.28 -3.41
CA GLY A 255 2.24 15.56 -3.84
C GLY A 255 1.51 16.27 -4.98
N THR A 256 0.18 16.34 -4.92
CA THR A 256 -0.67 17.09 -5.86
C THR A 256 -0.39 18.59 -5.80
N THR A 257 -0.77 19.35 -6.82
CA THR A 257 -0.64 20.81 -6.83
C THR A 257 -1.29 21.44 -5.58
N ALA A 258 -2.50 21.00 -5.22
CA ALA A 258 -3.19 21.46 -4.02
C ALA A 258 -2.39 21.23 -2.72
N HIS A 259 -1.74 20.07 -2.59
CA HIS A 259 -0.89 19.77 -1.44
C HIS A 259 0.36 20.64 -1.41
N GLN A 260 1.01 20.82 -2.56
CA GLN A 260 2.19 21.67 -2.68
C GLN A 260 1.87 23.14 -2.34
N ASP A 261 0.71 23.64 -2.78
CA ASP A 261 0.26 24.99 -2.46
C ASP A 261 -0.09 25.14 -0.97
N ALA A 262 -0.62 24.10 -0.33
CA ALA A 262 -0.82 24.11 1.12
C ALA A 262 0.51 24.16 1.88
N ILE A 263 1.52 23.40 1.45
CA ILE A 263 2.88 23.46 2.03
C ILE A 263 3.48 24.86 1.86
N ARG A 264 3.41 25.46 0.67
CA ARG A 264 3.93 26.81 0.42
C ARG A 264 3.28 27.88 1.32
N ARG A 265 2.00 27.72 1.63
CA ARG A 265 1.23 28.68 2.45
C ARG A 265 1.38 28.47 3.95
N HIS A 266 1.48 27.22 4.40
CA HIS A 266 1.37 26.87 5.82
C HIS A 266 2.62 26.22 6.39
N GLY A 267 3.63 25.96 5.56
CA GLY A 267 4.82 25.21 5.91
C GLY A 267 4.56 23.71 6.07
N LEU A 268 5.55 23.02 6.65
CA LEU A 268 5.48 21.59 6.93
C LEU A 268 4.72 21.32 8.23
N SER A 269 3.69 20.47 8.16
CA SER A 269 3.09 19.85 9.35
C SER A 269 3.94 18.70 9.91
N GLU A 270 3.57 18.22 11.11
CA GLU A 270 4.14 17.04 11.76
C GLU A 270 4.03 15.74 10.92
N LEU A 271 3.15 15.71 9.92
CA LEU A 271 2.95 14.53 9.08
C LEU A 271 3.81 14.53 7.81
N HIS A 272 4.57 15.58 7.51
CA HIS A 272 5.40 15.62 6.30
C HIS A 272 6.69 14.82 6.47
N ARG A 273 6.98 13.95 5.49
CA ARG A 273 8.21 13.17 5.40
C ARG A 273 9.32 14.07 4.94
N ARG A 274 10.17 14.51 5.87
CA ARG A 274 11.23 15.49 5.63
C ARG A 274 12.40 14.89 4.86
N SER A 275 12.56 13.55 4.89
CA SER A 275 13.57 12.85 4.10
C SER A 275 13.27 12.85 2.59
N PHE A 276 12.04 13.22 2.19
CA PHE A 276 11.65 13.24 0.78
C PHE A 276 12.12 14.53 0.11
N ARG A 277 12.63 14.40 -1.11
CA ARG A 277 12.98 15.55 -1.94
C ARG A 277 11.75 16.03 -2.71
N ALA A 278 11.10 17.09 -2.23
CA ALA A 278 9.98 17.72 -2.89
C ALA A 278 10.27 19.21 -3.10
N VAL A 279 10.04 19.72 -4.31
CA VAL A 279 10.23 21.16 -4.65
C VAL A 279 9.43 22.07 -3.71
N ALA A 280 8.26 21.62 -3.27
CA ALA A 280 7.43 22.39 -2.34
C ALA A 280 8.05 22.59 -0.95
N TYR A 281 9.13 21.87 -0.61
CA TYR A 281 9.82 22.01 0.68
C TYR A 281 10.87 23.12 0.68
N GLU A 282 11.17 23.73 -0.47
CA GLU A 282 12.12 24.85 -0.56
C GLU A 282 11.72 25.98 0.41
N GLY A 283 12.67 26.38 1.26
CA GLY A 283 12.47 27.40 2.31
C GLY A 283 11.95 26.88 3.66
N TRP A 284 11.72 25.57 3.81
CA TRP A 284 11.17 24.97 5.04
C TRP A 284 12.05 23.87 5.68
N LEU A 285 13.08 23.39 4.98
CA LEU A 285 14.08 22.43 5.44
C LEU A 285 15.46 23.08 5.44
#